data_AF-A0A961CS06-F1
#
_entry.id   AF-A0A961CS06-F1
#
_cell.length_a   1.000
_cell.length_b   1.000
_cell.length_c   1.000
_cell.angle_alpha   90.00
_cell.angle_beta   90.00
_cell.angle_gamma   90.00
#
_symmetry.space_group_name_H-M   'P 1'
#
loop_
_entity.id
_entity.type
_entity.pdbx_description
1 polymer ?
#
loop_
_entity_poly.entity_id
_entity_poly.type
_entity_poly.pdbx_seq_one_letter_code
_entity_poly.pdbx_strand_id
1 'polypeptide(L)'
;MADDASAFERGPSDPRPEPEWVSAVTPDVDAVMRSEGRSMLRLLHQMRVDLPLAGSVLASTRSIDVRAFEPGADDDAWLSVNNRAFRWHPDQGGWDRARLTARLAEPWVRADGFLVHDGA
;
A
#
# COMPACT_ATOMS: atom_id res chain seq x y z
N MET A 1 25.89 4.68 -13.07
CA MET A 1 24.49 4.95 -13.48
C MET A 1 23.80 5.41 -12.21
N ALA A 2 23.65 6.72 -12.05
CA ALA A 2 23.06 7.31 -10.85
C ALA A 2 21.55 7.05 -10.90
N ASP A 3 21.03 6.40 -9.86
CA ASP A 3 19.64 5.98 -9.74
C ASP A 3 18.82 7.18 -9.26
N ASP A 4 17.92 7.65 -10.12
CA ASP A 4 17.01 8.78 -9.93
C ASP A 4 15.89 8.39 -8.94
N ALA A 5 16.26 8.21 -7.67
CA ALA A 5 15.34 8.06 -6.55
C ALA A 5 14.83 9.42 -6.01
N SER A 6 15.09 10.52 -6.74
CA SER A 6 14.77 11.89 -6.34
C SER A 6 13.29 12.30 -6.50
N ALA A 7 12.42 11.42 -6.99
CA ALA A 7 11.08 11.85 -7.41
C ALA A 7 10.12 12.27 -6.27
N PHE A 8 10.48 12.11 -4.98
CA PHE A 8 9.56 12.45 -3.88
C PHE A 8 10.19 13.13 -2.66
N GLU A 9 11.48 13.50 -2.66
CA GLU A 9 12.00 14.37 -1.61
C GLU A 9 11.57 15.82 -1.88
N ARG A 10 10.55 16.27 -1.14
CA ARG A 10 10.17 17.69 -1.07
C ARG A 10 11.32 18.45 -0.41
N GLY A 11 12.02 19.27 -1.19
CA GLY A 11 12.85 20.34 -0.64
C GLY A 11 11.97 21.32 0.15
N PRO A 12 12.49 21.95 1.21
CA PRO A 12 11.73 22.76 2.17
C PRO A 12 11.07 24.04 1.60
N SER A 13 11.06 24.24 0.29
CA SER A 13 10.61 25.47 -0.38
C SER A 13 9.89 25.25 -1.73
N ASP A 14 9.29 24.08 -1.98
CA ASP A 14 8.44 23.90 -3.18
C ASP A 14 7.08 24.59 -2.98
N PRO A 15 6.73 25.65 -3.74
CA PRO A 15 5.50 26.42 -3.55
C PRO A 15 4.24 25.72 -4.06
N ARG A 16 4.35 24.49 -4.58
CA ARG A 16 3.19 23.75 -5.09
C ARG A 16 2.30 23.29 -3.92
N PRO A 17 0.98 23.49 -4.01
CA PRO A 17 0.05 23.03 -2.98
C PRO A 17 0.14 21.50 -2.81
N GLU A 18 -0.11 21.02 -1.59
CA GLU A 18 -0.13 19.59 -1.32
C GLU A 18 -1.22 18.90 -2.17
N PRO A 19 -0.94 17.70 -2.73
CA PRO A 19 -1.95 16.94 -3.44
C PRO A 19 -3.14 16.61 -2.53
N GLU A 20 -4.35 16.82 -3.04
CA GLU A 20 -5.59 16.51 -2.35
C GLU A 20 -6.17 15.17 -2.83
N TRP A 21 -6.70 14.38 -1.90
CA TRP A 21 -7.44 13.16 -2.21
C TRP A 21 -8.90 13.49 -2.52
N VAL A 22 -9.34 13.16 -3.74
CA VAL A 22 -10.74 13.27 -4.15
C VAL A 22 -11.32 11.87 -4.31
N SER A 23 -12.33 11.55 -3.50
CA SER A 23 -13.04 10.26 -3.54
C SER A 23 -14.33 10.38 -4.34
N ALA A 24 -14.64 9.31 -5.09
CA ALA A 24 -15.49 9.29 -6.28
C ALA A 24 -14.87 10.09 -7.45
N VAL A 25 -14.25 9.35 -8.37
CA VAL A 25 -13.73 9.90 -9.63
C VAL A 25 -14.82 9.72 -10.68
N THR A 26 -15.61 10.77 -10.90
CA THR A 26 -16.64 10.82 -11.96
C THR A 26 -16.28 11.88 -13.00
N PRO A 27 -16.85 11.81 -14.22
CA PRO A 27 -16.65 12.86 -15.22
C PRO A 27 -16.99 14.26 -14.72
N ASP A 28 -18.03 14.40 -13.88
CA ASP A 28 -18.45 15.68 -13.32
C ASP A 28 -17.44 16.24 -12.32
N VAL A 29 -16.95 15.40 -11.40
CA VAL A 29 -15.90 15.78 -10.44
C VAL A 29 -14.63 16.20 -11.18
N ASP A 30 -14.25 15.43 -12.20
CA ASP A 30 -13.07 15.71 -13.01
C ASP A 30 -13.23 17.02 -13.83
N ALA A 31 -14.43 17.32 -14.34
CA ALA A 31 -14.72 18.59 -15.00
C ALA A 31 -14.64 19.79 -14.04
N VAL A 32 -15.17 19.66 -12.81
CA VAL A 32 -15.07 20.71 -11.77
C VAL A 32 -13.61 20.96 -11.41
N MET A 33 -12.84 19.90 -11.11
CA MET A 33 -11.42 20.03 -10.76
C MET A 33 -10.61 20.71 -11.88
N ARG A 34 -10.87 20.38 -13.14
CA ARG A 34 -10.25 21.06 -14.29
C ARG A 34 -10.63 22.53 -14.39
N SER A 35 -11.88 22.89 -14.10
CA SER A 35 -12.31 24.31 -14.11
C SER A 35 -11.61 25.17 -13.06
N GLU A 36 -11.14 24.54 -11.97
CA GLU A 36 -10.31 25.18 -10.93
C GLU A 36 -8.81 25.18 -11.25
N GLY A 37 -8.41 24.73 -12.45
CA GLY A 37 -7.00 24.64 -12.85
C GLY A 37 -6.25 23.46 -12.22
N ARG A 38 -6.96 22.49 -11.64
CA ARG A 38 -6.36 21.28 -11.08
C ARG A 38 -6.25 20.19 -12.15
N SER A 39 -5.27 19.30 -11.98
CA SER A 39 -5.07 18.12 -12.83
C SER A 39 -4.89 16.87 -11.98
N MET A 40 -5.41 15.74 -12.44
CA MET A 40 -5.22 14.46 -11.77
C MET A 40 -3.74 14.04 -11.80
N LEU A 41 -3.15 13.87 -10.62
CA LEU A 41 -1.76 13.42 -10.48
C LEU A 41 -1.66 11.89 -10.53
N ARG A 42 -2.53 11.20 -9.78
CA ARG A 42 -2.58 9.74 -9.66
C ARG A 42 -4.03 9.29 -9.47
N LEU A 43 -4.34 8.09 -9.96
CA LEU A 43 -5.60 7.40 -9.72
C LEU A 43 -5.36 6.19 -8.81
N LEU A 44 -6.12 6.07 -7.72
CA LEU A 44 -6.10 4.91 -6.84
C LEU A 44 -7.33 4.04 -7.13
N HIS A 45 -7.12 2.85 -7.69
CA HIS A 45 -8.22 1.94 -8.03
C HIS A 45 -8.69 1.16 -6.80
N GLN A 46 -9.99 1.20 -6.51
CA GLN A 46 -10.64 0.22 -5.64
C GLN A 46 -11.15 -0.95 -6.49
N MET A 47 -10.48 -2.10 -6.41
CA MET A 47 -10.91 -3.34 -7.07
C MET A 47 -11.73 -4.20 -6.11
N ARG A 48 -12.71 -4.93 -6.64
CA ARG A 48 -13.55 -5.88 -5.89
C ARG A 48 -13.68 -7.18 -6.67
N VAL A 49 -13.87 -8.28 -5.95
CA VAL A 49 -14.17 -9.60 -6.52
C VAL A 49 -15.28 -10.23 -5.68
N ASP A 50 -16.21 -10.91 -6.35
CA ASP A 50 -17.27 -11.64 -5.67
C ASP A 50 -16.73 -12.91 -5.02
N LEU A 51 -17.27 -13.25 -3.86
CA LEU A 51 -16.97 -14.49 -3.14
C LEU A 51 -18.20 -15.39 -3.09
N PRO A 52 -18.04 -16.74 -3.21
CA PRO A 52 -16.77 -17.46 -3.33
C PRO A 52 -16.12 -17.29 -4.71
N LEU A 53 -14.79 -17.44 -4.76
CA LEU A 53 -14.06 -17.45 -6.03
C LEU A 53 -14.51 -18.62 -6.91
N ALA A 54 -14.52 -18.40 -8.23
CA ALA A 54 -14.82 -19.45 -9.19
C ALA A 54 -13.84 -20.63 -9.03
N GLY A 55 -14.34 -21.87 -9.14
CA GLY A 55 -13.52 -23.07 -8.96
C GLY A 55 -12.33 -23.15 -9.94
N SER A 56 -12.46 -22.59 -11.14
CA SER A 56 -11.37 -22.49 -12.12
C SER A 56 -10.24 -21.55 -11.66
N VAL A 57 -10.56 -20.47 -10.95
CA VAL A 57 -9.55 -19.57 -10.36
C VAL A 57 -8.81 -20.30 -9.25
N LEU A 58 -9.53 -20.97 -8.35
CA LEU A 58 -8.90 -21.75 -7.28
C LEU A 58 -7.99 -22.85 -7.85
N ALA A 59 -8.45 -23.60 -8.84
CA ALA A 59 -7.70 -24.69 -9.47
C ALA A 59 -6.45 -24.22 -10.22
N SER A 60 -6.44 -22.98 -10.73
CA SER A 60 -5.29 -22.39 -11.43
C SER A 60 -4.33 -21.61 -10.51
N THR A 61 -4.69 -21.44 -9.24
CA THR A 61 -3.87 -20.70 -8.27
C THR A 61 -2.76 -21.60 -7.72
N ARG A 62 -1.51 -21.15 -7.84
CA ARG A 62 -0.38 -21.82 -7.20
C ARG A 62 -0.55 -21.80 -5.68
N SER A 63 -0.45 -22.97 -5.05
CA SER A 63 -0.44 -23.07 -3.60
C SER A 63 0.91 -22.62 -3.02
N ILE A 64 0.86 -21.92 -1.90
CA ILE A 64 2.02 -21.45 -1.14
C ILE A 64 1.73 -21.80 0.32
N ASP A 65 2.69 -22.46 0.97
CA ASP A 65 2.57 -22.75 2.40
C ASP A 65 2.65 -21.44 3.18
N VAL A 66 1.67 -21.21 4.03
CA VAL A 66 1.59 -19.98 4.82
C VAL A 66 1.22 -20.30 6.25
N ARG A 67 1.65 -19.45 7.16
CA ARG A 67 1.23 -19.44 8.56
C ARG A 67 0.79 -18.03 8.96
N ALA A 68 0.12 -17.94 10.10
CA ALA A 68 -0.17 -16.65 10.72
C ALA A 68 1.14 -15.95 11.11
N PHE A 69 1.16 -14.64 10.95
CA PHE A 69 2.17 -13.75 11.47
C PHE A 69 2.16 -13.78 13.00
N GLU A 70 3.33 -13.88 13.61
CA GLU A 70 3.55 -13.87 15.04
C GLU A 70 4.17 -12.52 15.48
N PRO A 71 3.37 -11.61 16.07
CA PRO A 71 3.88 -10.31 16.53
C PRO A 71 5.05 -10.47 17.49
N GLY A 72 6.09 -9.66 17.26
CA GLY A 72 7.34 -9.68 18.03
C GLY A 72 8.37 -10.69 17.51
N ALA A 73 7.94 -11.85 17.00
CA ALA A 73 8.84 -12.83 16.40
C ALA A 73 9.14 -12.51 14.92
N ASP A 74 8.11 -12.12 14.17
CA ASP A 74 8.21 -11.92 12.72
C ASP A 74 8.46 -10.45 12.31
N ASP A 75 8.39 -9.50 13.26
CA ASP A 75 8.41 -8.06 13.00
C ASP A 75 9.58 -7.62 12.11
N ASP A 76 10.81 -8.04 12.43
CA ASP A 76 12.01 -7.58 11.72
C ASP A 76 12.12 -8.17 10.32
N ALA A 77 11.76 -9.45 10.17
CA ALA A 77 11.72 -10.11 8.88
C ALA A 77 10.67 -9.45 7.98
N TRP A 78 9.49 -9.17 8.53
CA TRP A 78 8.43 -8.49 7.81
C TRP A 78 8.79 -7.06 7.41
N LEU A 79 9.35 -6.26 8.33
CA LEU A 79 9.78 -4.89 8.06
C LEU A 79 10.83 -4.84 6.93
N SER A 80 11.78 -5.78 6.94
CA SER A 80 12.78 -5.92 5.88
C SER A 80 12.15 -6.17 4.51
N VAL A 81 11.21 -7.12 4.42
CA VAL A 81 10.50 -7.43 3.17
C VAL A 81 9.63 -6.25 2.72
N ASN A 82 8.85 -5.67 3.62
CA ASN A 82 7.97 -4.53 3.33
C ASN A 82 8.78 -3.35 2.79
N ASN A 83 9.85 -2.95 3.49
CA ASN A 83 10.65 -1.79 3.10
C ASN A 83 11.43 -2.04 1.81
N ARG A 84 11.82 -3.28 1.50
CA ARG A 84 12.42 -3.61 0.21
C ARG A 84 11.40 -3.55 -0.94
N ALA A 85 10.20 -4.10 -0.72
CA ALA A 85 9.13 -4.14 -1.71
C ALA A 85 8.60 -2.74 -2.04
N PHE A 86 8.46 -1.91 -1.01
CA PHE A 86 7.86 -0.58 -1.09
C PHE A 86 8.87 0.57 -0.91
N ARG A 87 10.17 0.33 -1.16
CA ARG A 87 11.24 1.33 -0.95
C ARG A 87 10.99 2.70 -1.60
N TRP A 88 10.21 2.73 -2.68
CA TRP A 88 9.88 3.91 -3.47
C TRP A 88 8.51 4.50 -3.14
N HIS A 89 7.69 3.81 -2.34
CA HIS A 89 6.30 4.19 -2.12
C HIS A 89 6.17 5.19 -0.98
N PRO A 90 5.59 6.39 -1.20
CA PRO A 90 5.56 7.46 -0.20
C PRO A 90 4.85 7.04 1.10
N ASP A 91 3.73 6.31 1.00
CA ASP A 91 2.95 5.95 2.18
C ASP A 91 3.29 4.60 2.80
N GLN A 92 4.00 3.71 2.06
CA GLN A 92 4.19 2.30 2.43
C GLN A 92 5.66 1.90 2.57
N GLY A 93 6.59 2.72 2.07
CA GLY A 93 8.01 2.58 2.38
C GLY A 93 8.34 3.10 3.78
N GLY A 94 9.52 2.72 4.26
CA GLY A 94 10.09 3.28 5.50
C GLY A 94 9.30 2.96 6.77
N TRP A 95 8.56 1.85 6.82
CA TRP A 95 7.94 1.41 8.05
C TRP A 95 9.01 1.09 9.10
N ASP A 96 8.76 1.50 10.33
CA ASP A 96 9.56 1.14 11.50
C ASP A 96 8.73 0.31 12.49
N ARG A 97 9.39 -0.15 13.55
CA ARG A 97 8.76 -0.96 14.59
C ARG A 97 7.63 -0.21 15.30
N ALA A 98 7.79 1.08 15.55
CA ALA A 98 6.76 1.89 16.22
C ALA A 98 5.48 1.95 15.40
N ARG A 99 5.59 2.20 14.09
CA ARG A 99 4.46 2.20 13.15
C ARG A 99 3.82 0.83 13.05
N LEU A 100 4.60 -0.24 12.98
CA LEU A 100 4.07 -1.60 12.97
C LEU A 100 3.31 -1.92 14.25
N THR A 101 3.89 -1.66 15.43
CA THR A 101 3.24 -1.88 16.73
C THR A 101 1.93 -1.11 16.84
N ALA A 102 1.93 0.18 16.48
CA ALA A 102 0.72 1.00 16.48
C ALA A 102 -0.35 0.40 15.56
N ARG A 103 0.04 -0.09 14.38
CA ARG A 103 -0.87 -0.69 13.43
C ARG A 103 -1.48 -2.00 13.93
N LEU A 104 -0.65 -2.86 14.52
CA LEU A 104 -1.09 -4.15 15.06
C LEU A 104 -2.03 -4.00 16.26
N ALA A 105 -1.99 -2.86 16.95
CA ALA A 105 -2.87 -2.54 18.08
C ALA A 105 -4.29 -2.09 17.66
N GLU A 106 -4.53 -1.85 16.37
CA GLU A 106 -5.85 -1.45 15.88
C GLU A 106 -6.89 -2.56 16.10
N PRO A 107 -8.11 -2.24 16.57
CA PRO A 107 -9.08 -3.23 17.07
C PRO A 107 -9.62 -4.17 15.98
N TRP A 108 -9.45 -3.80 14.73
CA TRP A 108 -9.88 -4.60 13.58
C TRP A 108 -8.79 -5.53 13.06
N VAL A 109 -7.53 -5.38 13.52
CA VAL A 109 -6.43 -6.23 13.10
C VAL A 109 -6.58 -7.61 13.73
N ARG A 110 -6.38 -8.62 12.89
CA ARG A 110 -6.36 -10.01 13.29
C ARG A 110 -5.06 -10.65 12.79
N ALA A 111 -4.18 -11.05 13.72
CA ALA A 111 -2.91 -11.66 13.38
C ALA A 111 -3.07 -12.96 12.57
N ASP A 112 -4.14 -13.72 12.83
CA ASP A 112 -4.46 -14.94 12.08
C ASP A 112 -4.91 -14.69 10.62
N GLY A 113 -5.26 -13.44 10.29
CA GLY A 113 -5.53 -12.99 8.92
C GLY A 113 -4.31 -12.37 8.24
N PHE A 114 -3.20 -12.20 8.95
CA PHE A 114 -1.94 -11.72 8.40
C PHE A 114 -1.04 -12.90 8.09
N LEU A 115 -0.98 -13.28 6.82
CA LEU A 115 -0.31 -14.50 6.39
C LEU A 115 1.13 -14.22 5.96
N VAL A 116 2.06 -15.06 6.43
CA VAL A 116 3.48 -15.06 6.03
C VAL A 116 3.88 -16.43 5.49
N HIS A 117 4.87 -16.41 4.59
CA HIS A 117 5.55 -17.60 4.09
C HIS A 117 7.00 -17.54 4.57
N ASP A 118 7.44 -18.58 5.27
CA ASP A 118 8.85 -18.74 5.63
C ASP A 118 9.63 -19.07 4.35
N GLY A 119 10.58 -18.20 4.00
CA GLY A 119 11.46 -18.45 2.86
C GLY A 119 12.26 -19.72 3.08
N ALA A 120 12.31 -20.58 2.06
CA ALA A 120 13.14 -21.78 2.04
C ALA A 120 14.65 -21.46 2.04
#